data_AF-A0A356K9Q4-F1
#
_entry.id   AF-A0A356K9Q4-F1
#
_cell.length_a   1.000
_cell.length_b   1.000
_cell.length_c   1.000
_cell.angle_alpha   90.00
_cell.angle_beta   90.00
_cell.angle_gamma   90.00
#
_symmetry.space_group_name_H-M   'P 1'
#
loop_
_entity.id
_entity.type
_entity.pdbx_description
1 polymer ?
#
loop_
_entity_poly.entity_id
_entity_poly.type
_entity_poly.pdbx_seq_one_letter_code
_entity_poly.pdbx_strand_id
1 'polypeptide(L)' 'MSIELMDPGADGDGGPTRVTAPRLASLDGKKIGLLSNGKANAELLLRETAARFEKEHGCSVV' A
#
# COMPACT_ATOMS: atom_id res chain seq x y z
N MET A 1 18.37 -25.29 -23.14
CA MET A 1 18.41 -24.02 -22.38
C MET A 1 17.73 -24.27 -21.05
N SER A 2 18.44 -24.17 -19.93
CA SER A 2 17.87 -24.27 -18.59
C SER A 2 17.53 -22.88 -18.07
N ILE A 3 16.35 -22.72 -17.48
CA ILE A 3 15.98 -21.52 -16.74
C ILE A 3 16.42 -21.75 -15.29
N GLU A 4 17.21 -20.82 -14.76
CA GLU A 4 17.62 -20.82 -13.36
C GLU A 4 16.59 -19.99 -12.58
N LEU A 5 15.94 -20.61 -11.59
CA LEU A 5 14.99 -19.94 -10.71
C LEU A 5 15.77 -19.35 -9.53
N MET A 6 15.83 -18.03 -9.47
CA MET A 6 16.46 -17.31 -8.35
C MET A 6 15.48 -17.26 -7.18
N ASP A 7 15.94 -17.65 -5.99
CA ASP A 7 15.16 -17.48 -4.77
C ASP A 7 15.08 -15.98 -4.41
N PRO A 8 13.88 -15.38 -4.32
CA PRO A 8 13.73 -14.00 -3.87
C PRO A 8 13.98 -13.83 -2.36
N GLY A 9 14.12 -14.93 -1.61
CA GLY A 9 14.65 -14.94 -0.25
C GLY A 9 16.13 -14.59 -0.28
N ALA A 10 16.52 -13.49 0.35
CA ALA A 10 17.92 -13.07 0.38
C ALA A 10 18.77 -14.10 1.16
N ASP A 11 19.71 -14.76 0.48
CA ASP A 11 20.68 -15.72 1.05
C ASP A 11 21.84 -15.05 1.85
N GLY A 12 21.75 -13.76 2.16
CA GLY A 12 22.75 -13.03 2.94
C GLY A 12 22.27 -12.73 4.35
N ASP A 13 23.19 -12.36 5.26
CA ASP A 13 22.86 -11.68 6.53
C ASP A 13 21.88 -10.57 6.20
N GLY A 14 20.59 -10.83 6.47
CA GLY A 14 19.50 -10.04 5.94
C GLY A 14 19.81 -8.56 6.11
N GLY A 15 19.71 -7.80 5.02
CA GLY A 15 19.95 -6.36 5.05
C GLY A 15 19.23 -5.73 6.25
N PRO A 16 19.75 -4.62 6.80
CA PRO A 16 19.47 -4.15 8.17
C PRO A 16 18.01 -4.35 8.53
N THR A 17 17.75 -5.04 9.63
CA THR A 17 16.39 -5.28 10.14
C THR A 17 15.63 -3.95 10.10
N ARG A 18 14.76 -3.80 9.10
CA ARG A 18 13.99 -2.58 8.94
C ARG A 18 12.99 -2.59 10.08
N VAL A 19 13.22 -1.75 11.08
CA VAL A 19 12.24 -1.52 12.14
C VAL A 19 10.98 -1.05 11.43
N THR A 20 9.91 -1.84 11.55
CA THR A 20 8.65 -1.49 10.94
C THR A 20 8.14 -0.20 11.58
N ALA A 21 7.62 0.70 10.75
CA ALA A 21 6.91 1.85 11.30
C ALA A 21 5.76 1.34 12.17
N PRO A 22 5.46 2.00 13.30
CA PRO A 22 4.30 1.66 14.12
C PRO A 22 3.05 1.60 13.25
N ARG A 23 2.24 0.55 13.45
CA ARG A 23 0.95 0.44 12.75
C ARG A 23 0.02 1.54 13.23
N LEU A 24 -0.70 2.15 12.30
CA LEU A 24 -1.81 3.05 12.64
C LEU A 24 -2.88 2.23 13.37
N ALA A 25 -3.31 2.73 14.53
CA ALA A 25 -4.36 2.11 15.33
C ALA A 25 -5.77 2.32 14.74
N SER A 26 -5.97 3.42 13.99
CA SER A 26 -7.22 3.73 13.29
C SER A 26 -6.95 4.71 12.14
N LEU A 27 -7.85 4.71 11.15
CA LEU A 27 -7.91 5.68 10.06
C LEU A 27 -8.83 6.86 10.36
N ASP A 28 -9.58 6.84 11.47
CA ASP A 28 -10.67 7.78 11.69
C ASP A 28 -10.20 9.25 11.68
N GLY A 29 -10.93 10.08 10.93
CA GLY A 29 -10.68 11.51 10.77
C GLY A 29 -9.34 11.87 10.13
N LYS A 30 -8.62 10.91 9.53
CA LYS A 30 -7.31 11.18 8.91
C LYS A 30 -7.46 11.81 7.53
N LYS A 31 -6.41 12.49 7.12
CA LYS A 31 -6.23 12.96 5.75
C LYS A 31 -5.49 11.91 4.94
N ILE A 32 -6.06 11.47 3.83
CA ILE A 32 -5.53 10.35 3.03
C ILE A 32 -5.20 10.85 1.62
N GLY A 33 -3.97 10.62 1.19
CA GLY A 33 -3.56 10.83 -0.21
C GLY A 33 -3.60 9.51 -0.97
N LEU A 34 -4.23 9.51 -2.15
CA LEU A 34 -4.32 8.34 -3.02
C LEU A 34 -3.48 8.52 -4.28
N LEU A 35 -2.54 7.60 -4.51
CA LEU A 35 -1.66 7.64 -5.67
C LEU A 35 -2.12 6.67 -6.76
N SER A 36 -2.37 7.19 -7.96
CA SER A 36 -2.57 6.38 -9.17
C SER A 36 -1.26 6.17 -9.92
N ASN A 37 -0.99 4.93 -10.32
CA ASN A 37 0.10 4.61 -11.24
C ASN A 37 -0.39 4.44 -12.71
N GLY A 38 -1.57 5.01 -13.03
CA GLY A 38 -2.10 5.06 -14.40
C GLY A 38 -2.49 3.71 -15.02
N LYS A 39 -2.52 2.62 -14.25
CA LYS A 39 -2.90 1.30 -14.76
C LYS A 39 -4.39 1.23 -15.09
N ALA A 40 -4.77 0.27 -15.94
CA ALA A 40 -6.17 -0.01 -16.22
C ALA A 40 -6.96 -0.19 -14.91
N ASN A 41 -8.13 0.42 -14.85
CA ASN A 41 -9.04 0.43 -13.69
C ASN A 41 -8.53 1.13 -12.42
N ALA A 42 -7.33 1.74 -12.43
CA ALA A 42 -6.79 2.41 -11.25
C ALA A 42 -7.72 3.54 -10.78
N GLU A 43 -8.27 4.32 -11.70
CA GLU A 43 -9.16 5.43 -11.35
C GLU A 43 -10.44 4.97 -10.64
N LEU A 44 -11.13 3.96 -11.18
CA LEU A 44 -12.34 3.41 -10.55
C LEU A 44 -12.01 2.86 -9.16
N LEU A 45 -10.93 2.09 -9.04
CA LEU A 45 -10.51 1.52 -7.76
C LEU A 45 -10.22 2.61 -6.73
N LEU A 46 -9.51 3.67 -7.12
CA LEU A 46 -9.16 4.77 -6.21
C LEU A 46 -10.40 5.56 -5.78
N ARG A 47 -11.35 5.80 -6.69
CA ARG A 47 -12.62 6.48 -6.36
C ARG A 47 -13.44 5.67 -5.35
N GLU A 48 -13.59 4.37 -5.58
CA GLU A 48 -14.29 3.47 -4.65
C GLU A 48 -13.57 3.35 -3.31
N THR A 49 -12.24 3.36 -3.32
CA THR A 49 -11.42 3.35 -2.10
C THR A 49 -11.59 4.64 -1.31
N ALA A 50 -11.58 5.79 -1.98
CA ALA A 50 -11.80 7.09 -1.36
C ALA A 50 -13.18 7.15 -0.67
N ALA A 51 -14.22 6.72 -1.38
CA ALA A 51 -15.59 6.69 -0.85
C ALA A 51 -15.71 5.85 0.43
N ARG A 52 -14.98 4.73 0.52
CA ARG A 52 -14.94 3.91 1.74
C ARG A 52 -14.26 4.65 2.89
N PHE A 53 -13.12 5.29 2.64
CA PHE A 53 -12.43 6.06 3.69
C PHE A 53 -13.29 7.20 4.24
N GLU A 54 -14.01 7.91 3.39
CA GLU A 54 -14.91 8.98 3.82
C GLU A 54 -16.11 8.43 4.59
N LYS A 55 -16.78 7.39 4.05
CA LYS A 55 -18.02 6.85 4.63
C LYS A 55 -17.79 6.08 5.93
N GLU A 56 -16.75 5.26 5.98
CA GLU A 56 -16.55 4.30 7.08
C GLU A 56 -15.67 4.89 8.20
N HIS A 57 -14.81 5.85 7.86
CA HIS A 57 -13.82 6.40 8.79
C HIS A 57 -13.88 7.94 8.93
N GLY A 58 -14.77 8.62 8.20
CA GLY A 58 -14.83 10.08 8.23
C GLY A 58 -13.52 10.76 7.79
N CYS A 59 -12.74 10.09 6.93
CA CYS A 59 -11.50 10.64 6.40
C CYS A 59 -11.76 11.80 5.44
N SER A 60 -10.71 12.59 5.20
CA SER A 60 -10.65 13.56 4.10
C SER A 60 -9.66 13.05 3.05
N VAL A 61 -10.12 12.78 1.84
CA VAL A 61 -9.26 12.31 0.75
C VAL A 61 -8.79 13.50 -0.09
N VAL A 62 -7.49 13.57 -0.42
CA VAL A 62 -6.86 14.66 -1.20
C VAL A 62 -5.94 14.18 -2.30
#